data_AF-A0A8J7C7I0-F1
#
_entry.id   AF-A0A8J7C7I0-F1
#
_cell.length_a   1.000
_cell.length_b   1.000
_cell.length_c   1.000
_cell.angle_alpha   90.00
_cell.angle_beta   90.00
_cell.angle_gamma   90.00
#
_symmetry.space_group_name_H-M   'P 1'
#
loop_
_entity.id
_entity.type
_entity.pdbx_description
1 polymer ?
#
loop_
_entity_poly.entity_id
_entity_poly.type
_entity_poly.pdbx_seq_one_letter_code
_entity_poly.pdbx_strand_id
1 'polypeptide(L)'
;MTKHDTWVKLIPDSPYQPILHLFPHGIPMRDPFPMERAKEDDEIVSLWIIDLDRLLSSQAVALTQITAQHHSVNPEEVAAEAISKGGFAMKSGWVASMECGPEGMQRTKELADFLESAPQPLSESAFQAFYNNQRSRWIDGDEVPTPFPDDFSEVDPRLQTPELKAAMTKNKINKMLAGYSVFDVLMGKAMTDILNTIDPDNEYKLVGLDDE
;
A
#
# COMPACT_ATOMS: atom_id res chain seq x y z
N MET A 1 1.67 7.52 -13.04
CA MET A 1 1.47 7.04 -11.66
C MET A 1 0.38 5.99 -11.74
N THR A 2 0.63 4.77 -11.28
CA THR A 2 -0.40 3.72 -11.20
C THR A 2 -1.40 4.11 -10.11
N LYS A 3 -2.70 3.90 -10.34
CA LYS A 3 -3.75 4.07 -9.31
C LYS A 3 -3.53 3.17 -8.09
N HIS A 4 -2.83 2.06 -8.30
CA HIS A 4 -2.44 1.11 -7.26
C HIS A 4 -1.37 1.71 -6.36
N ASP A 5 -1.78 1.99 -5.14
CA ASP A 5 -0.99 2.60 -4.07
C ASP A 5 -0.93 1.70 -2.84
N THR A 6 -0.96 0.39 -3.07
CA THR A 6 -0.83 -0.61 -2.02
C THR A 6 0.57 -1.18 -1.97
N TRP A 7 1.15 -1.20 -0.78
CA TRP A 7 2.39 -1.90 -0.44
C TRP A 7 2.18 -2.81 0.75
N VAL A 8 2.79 -3.98 0.72
CA VAL A 8 2.73 -4.92 1.84
C VAL A 8 4.13 -5.23 2.37
N LYS A 9 4.21 -5.34 3.70
CA LYS A 9 5.37 -5.86 4.40
C LYS A 9 5.08 -7.28 4.83
N LEU A 10 6.08 -8.14 4.69
CA LEU A 10 5.92 -9.56 4.96
C LEU A 10 6.31 -9.92 6.39
N ILE A 11 5.84 -11.08 6.84
CA ILE A 11 6.32 -11.71 8.06
C ILE A 11 7.79 -12.13 7.92
N PRO A 12 8.58 -12.14 9.02
CA PRO A 12 10.02 -12.46 8.97
C PRO A 12 10.39 -13.83 8.38
N ASP A 13 9.46 -14.79 8.38
CA ASP A 13 9.68 -16.16 7.89
C ASP A 13 9.03 -16.43 6.52
N SER A 14 8.65 -15.37 5.79
CA SER A 14 8.10 -15.54 4.44
C SER A 14 9.15 -16.10 3.48
N PRO A 15 8.77 -16.86 2.44
CA PRO A 15 9.69 -17.33 1.41
C PRO A 15 10.47 -16.21 0.71
N TYR A 16 9.95 -14.98 0.74
CA TYR A 16 10.56 -13.81 0.11
C TYR A 16 11.54 -13.06 1.02
N GLN A 17 11.76 -13.52 2.26
CA GLN A 17 12.71 -12.91 3.20
C GLN A 17 14.09 -12.59 2.59
N PRO A 18 14.72 -13.47 1.79
CA PRO A 18 16.03 -13.20 1.18
C PRO A 18 16.06 -11.99 0.24
N ILE A 19 14.93 -11.59 -0.34
CA ILE A 19 14.85 -10.52 -1.34
C ILE A 19 14.23 -9.23 -0.80
N LEU A 20 13.80 -9.18 0.47
CA LEU A 20 13.12 -8.01 1.04
C LEU A 20 13.97 -6.72 1.04
N HIS A 21 15.30 -6.85 1.03
CA HIS A 21 16.20 -5.69 0.91
C HIS A 21 16.02 -4.94 -0.43
N LEU A 22 15.46 -5.59 -1.46
CA LEU A 22 15.11 -4.96 -2.73
C LEU A 22 13.79 -4.17 -2.65
N PHE A 23 13.04 -4.29 -1.55
CA PHE A 23 11.72 -3.69 -1.35
C PHE A 23 11.70 -2.80 -0.09
N PRO A 24 12.46 -1.70 -0.05
CA PRO A 24 12.59 -0.86 1.14
C PRO A 24 11.25 -0.25 1.63
N HIS A 25 10.28 -0.11 0.72
CA HIS A 25 8.94 0.40 1.01
C HIS A 25 7.86 -0.70 1.12
N GLY A 26 8.25 -1.97 0.98
CA GLY A 26 7.33 -3.10 0.84
C GLY A 26 7.15 -3.54 -0.62
N ILE A 27 6.46 -4.65 -0.81
CA ILE A 27 6.17 -5.22 -2.13
C ILE A 27 4.91 -4.53 -2.68
N PRO A 28 4.91 -4.03 -3.93
CA PRO A 28 3.75 -3.37 -4.51
C PRO A 28 2.65 -4.39 -4.87
N MET A 29 1.43 -4.19 -4.38
CA MET A 29 0.28 -5.06 -4.65
C MET A 29 -0.67 -4.42 -5.65
N ARG A 30 -1.09 -5.18 -6.66
CA ARG A 30 -2.02 -4.73 -7.70
C ARG A 30 -3.40 -4.38 -7.15
N ASP A 31 -3.81 -5.03 -6.07
CA ASP A 31 -5.08 -4.76 -5.40
C ASP A 31 -4.85 -4.62 -3.88
N PRO A 32 -5.50 -3.68 -3.18
CA PRO A 32 -5.58 -3.62 -1.71
C PRO A 32 -6.31 -4.80 -1.05
N PHE A 33 -6.94 -5.69 -1.82
CA PHE A 33 -7.63 -6.87 -1.32
C PHE A 33 -7.10 -8.15 -1.99
N PRO A 34 -6.89 -9.24 -1.22
CA PRO A 34 -6.58 -10.54 -1.77
C PRO A 34 -7.84 -11.17 -2.35
N MET A 35 -8.16 -10.77 -3.57
CA MET A 35 -9.38 -11.16 -4.26
C MET A 35 -9.25 -12.50 -4.99
N GLU A 36 -8.03 -12.89 -5.34
CA GLU A 36 -7.78 -14.13 -6.05
C GLU A 36 -7.79 -15.29 -5.04
N ARG A 37 -8.35 -16.43 -5.43
CA ARG A 37 -8.45 -17.62 -4.59
C ARG A 37 -7.78 -18.80 -5.27
N ALA A 38 -7.04 -19.58 -4.51
CA ALA A 38 -6.50 -20.86 -4.96
C ALA A 38 -6.90 -21.98 -4.00
N LYS A 39 -7.00 -23.20 -4.53
CA LYS A 39 -7.18 -24.40 -3.71
C LYS A 39 -5.79 -24.99 -3.42
N GLU A 40 -5.47 -25.18 -2.15
CA GLU A 40 -4.22 -25.77 -1.68
C GLU A 40 -4.54 -26.71 -0.52
N ASP A 41 -4.13 -27.99 -0.61
CA ASP A 41 -4.31 -29.01 0.45
C ASP A 41 -5.72 -29.04 1.09
N ASP A 42 -6.76 -29.00 0.23
CA ASP A 42 -8.18 -28.94 0.60
C ASP A 42 -8.67 -27.65 1.30
N GLU A 43 -7.80 -26.64 1.44
CA GLU A 43 -8.16 -25.30 1.87
C GLU A 43 -8.28 -24.34 0.67
N ILE A 44 -9.15 -23.33 0.81
CA ILE A 44 -9.22 -22.21 -0.13
C ILE A 44 -8.42 -21.06 0.48
N VAL A 45 -7.27 -20.76 -0.12
CA VAL A 45 -6.38 -19.67 0.29
C VAL A 45 -6.64 -18.43 -0.56
N SER A 46 -6.57 -17.27 0.09
CA SER A 46 -6.64 -15.98 -0.60
C SER A 46 -5.25 -15.53 -1.04
N LEU A 47 -5.14 -15.02 -2.25
CA LEU A 47 -3.91 -14.62 -2.91
C LEU A 47 -3.93 -13.12 -3.18
N TRP A 48 -2.80 -12.49 -2.88
CA TRP A 48 -2.43 -11.17 -3.35
C TRP A 48 -1.73 -11.30 -4.69
N ILE A 49 -1.90 -10.28 -5.53
CA ILE A 49 -1.23 -10.20 -6.83
C ILE A 49 -0.21 -9.06 -6.74
N ILE A 50 1.07 -9.40 -6.87
CA ILE A 50 2.16 -8.44 -6.95
C ILE A 50 2.05 -7.70 -8.29
N ASP A 51 2.10 -6.37 -8.24
CA ASP A 51 1.94 -5.51 -9.40
C ASP A 51 3.22 -5.47 -10.26
N LEU A 52 3.20 -6.14 -11.42
CA LEU A 52 4.36 -6.19 -12.31
C LEU A 52 4.79 -4.81 -12.80
N ASP A 53 3.84 -3.91 -13.05
CA ASP A 53 4.10 -2.62 -13.68
C ASP A 53 4.86 -1.67 -12.75
N ARG A 54 4.85 -1.97 -11.44
CA ARG A 54 5.60 -1.24 -10.41
C ARG A 54 6.93 -1.89 -10.02
N LEU A 55 7.27 -3.05 -10.58
CA LEU A 55 8.54 -3.70 -10.27
C LEU A 55 9.68 -3.15 -11.13
N LEU A 56 10.81 -2.92 -10.48
CA LEU A 56 12.09 -2.81 -11.18
C LEU A 56 12.47 -4.17 -11.77
N SER A 57 13.25 -4.17 -12.86
CA SER A 57 13.69 -5.42 -13.48
C SER A 57 14.43 -6.34 -12.51
N SER A 58 15.25 -5.79 -11.60
CA SER A 58 15.93 -6.56 -10.55
C SER A 58 14.97 -7.21 -9.55
N GLN A 59 13.90 -6.50 -9.17
CA GLN A 59 12.86 -7.03 -8.28
C GLN A 59 12.07 -8.15 -8.95
N ALA A 60 11.69 -7.98 -10.23
CA ALA A 60 10.98 -9.00 -10.99
C ALA A 60 11.81 -10.28 -11.17
N VAL A 61 13.11 -10.15 -11.48
CA VAL A 61 14.02 -11.30 -11.56
C VAL A 61 14.15 -12.01 -10.22
N ALA A 62 14.34 -11.26 -9.13
CA ALA A 62 14.47 -11.84 -7.79
C ALA A 62 13.20 -12.59 -7.36
N LEU A 63 12.02 -12.01 -7.61
CA LEU A 63 10.72 -12.65 -7.35
C LEU A 63 10.55 -13.93 -8.16
N THR A 64 10.94 -13.91 -9.44
CA THR A 64 10.88 -15.09 -10.31
C THR A 64 11.75 -16.22 -9.76
N GLN A 65 13.01 -15.91 -9.44
CA GLN A 65 13.98 -16.89 -8.95
C GLN A 65 13.56 -17.50 -7.62
N ILE A 66 13.13 -16.67 -6.67
CA ILE A 66 12.77 -17.18 -5.33
C ILE A 66 11.47 -17.98 -5.34
N THR A 67 10.50 -17.58 -6.17
CA THR A 67 9.25 -18.33 -6.34
C THR A 67 9.54 -19.67 -7.02
N ALA A 68 10.38 -19.68 -8.06
CA ALA A 68 10.81 -20.90 -8.73
C ALA A 68 11.51 -21.86 -7.76
N GLN A 69 12.41 -21.34 -6.92
CA GLN A 69 13.10 -22.12 -5.89
C GLN A 69 12.12 -22.69 -4.86
N HIS A 70 11.20 -21.87 -4.36
CA HIS A 70 10.22 -22.28 -3.34
C HIS A 70 9.29 -23.40 -3.84
N HIS A 71 8.87 -23.31 -5.11
CA HIS A 71 7.95 -24.28 -5.72
C HIS A 71 8.65 -25.41 -6.48
N SER A 72 9.99 -25.40 -6.57
CA SER A 72 10.78 -26.37 -7.35
C SER A 72 10.34 -26.45 -8.82
N VAL A 73 10.07 -25.31 -9.44
CA VAL A 73 9.66 -25.15 -10.85
C VAL A 73 10.68 -24.33 -11.64
N ASN A 74 10.52 -24.25 -12.97
CA ASN A 74 11.42 -23.46 -13.80
C ASN A 74 11.13 -21.95 -13.66
N PRO A 75 12.15 -21.08 -13.46
CA PRO A 75 11.98 -19.63 -13.49
C PRO A 75 11.22 -19.10 -14.73
N GLU A 76 11.40 -19.71 -15.90
CA GLU A 76 10.68 -19.29 -17.11
C GLU A 76 9.17 -19.54 -17.00
N GLU A 77 8.76 -20.64 -16.36
CA GLU A 77 7.35 -20.96 -16.13
C GLU A 77 6.71 -19.96 -15.17
N VAL A 78 7.43 -19.60 -14.10
CA VAL A 78 6.99 -18.59 -13.13
C VAL A 78 6.81 -17.22 -13.81
N ALA A 79 7.78 -16.81 -14.63
CA ALA A 79 7.70 -15.54 -15.36
C ALA A 79 6.53 -15.53 -16.35
N ALA A 80 6.33 -16.63 -17.09
CA ALA A 80 5.23 -16.76 -18.03
C ALA A 80 3.86 -16.74 -17.31
N GLU A 81 3.73 -17.43 -16.18
CA GLU A 81 2.52 -17.39 -15.36
C GLU A 81 2.25 -15.97 -14.87
N ALA A 82 3.25 -15.30 -14.29
CA ALA A 82 3.10 -13.95 -13.78
C ALA A 82 2.62 -12.97 -14.86
N ILE A 83 3.18 -13.04 -16.07
CA ILE A 83 2.72 -12.22 -17.21
C ILE A 83 1.26 -12.56 -17.57
N SER A 84 0.91 -13.85 -17.63
CA SER A 84 -0.45 -14.29 -17.98
C SER A 84 -1.51 -13.89 -16.95
N LYS A 85 -1.13 -13.81 -15.67
CA LYS A 85 -2.00 -13.43 -14.55
C LYS A 85 -1.94 -11.94 -14.23
N GLY A 86 -1.02 -11.21 -14.86
CA GLY A 86 -0.76 -9.79 -14.61
C GLY A 86 -0.17 -9.53 -13.21
N GLY A 87 0.66 -10.45 -12.70
CA GLY A 87 1.27 -10.38 -11.38
C GLY A 87 1.76 -11.71 -10.83
N PHE A 88 2.71 -11.65 -9.89
CA PHE A 88 3.10 -12.82 -9.10
C PHE A 88 2.07 -13.04 -7.99
N ALA A 89 1.62 -14.28 -7.80
CA ALA A 89 0.72 -14.62 -6.71
C ALA A 89 1.48 -14.75 -5.39
N MET A 90 0.91 -14.22 -4.32
CA MET A 90 1.47 -14.27 -2.97
C MET A 90 0.39 -14.62 -1.95
N LYS A 91 0.68 -15.55 -1.04
CA LYS A 91 -0.30 -15.96 -0.02
C LYS A 91 -0.59 -14.81 0.95
N SER A 92 -1.87 -14.61 1.29
CA SER A 92 -2.27 -13.61 2.28
C SER A 92 -1.67 -13.84 3.66
N GLY A 93 -1.44 -15.10 4.04
CA GLY A 93 -0.80 -15.47 5.30
C GLY A 93 0.64 -15.01 5.46
N TRP A 94 1.31 -14.56 4.39
CA TRP A 94 2.67 -14.02 4.46
C TRP A 94 2.70 -12.50 4.74
N VAL A 95 1.55 -11.83 4.68
CA VAL A 95 1.46 -10.38 4.87
C VAL A 95 1.41 -10.06 6.36
N ALA A 96 2.37 -9.27 6.85
CA ALA A 96 2.40 -8.78 8.23
C ALA A 96 1.63 -7.47 8.39
N SER A 97 1.78 -6.57 7.42
CA SER A 97 1.07 -5.28 7.41
C SER A 97 0.94 -4.77 5.98
N MET A 98 -0.04 -3.89 5.81
CA MET A 98 -0.36 -3.25 4.54
C MET A 98 -0.37 -1.74 4.74
N GLU A 99 0.17 -1.03 3.76
CA GLU A 99 0.01 0.40 3.56
C GLU A 99 -0.82 0.60 2.29
N CYS A 100 -1.94 1.31 2.42
CA CYS A 100 -2.78 1.70 1.30
C CYS A 100 -2.77 3.21 1.17
N GLY A 101 -2.77 3.69 -0.07
CA GLY A 101 -3.06 5.09 -0.34
C GLY A 101 -4.56 5.35 -0.55
N PRO A 102 -4.89 6.47 -1.23
CA PRO A 102 -6.23 6.82 -1.67
C PRO A 102 -7.12 5.68 -2.17
N GLU A 103 -6.62 4.74 -2.99
CA GLU A 103 -7.44 3.67 -3.57
C GLU A 103 -8.02 2.78 -2.48
N GLY A 104 -7.18 2.30 -1.55
CA GLY A 104 -7.62 1.41 -0.48
C GLY A 104 -8.66 2.05 0.45
N MET A 105 -8.52 3.35 0.74
CA MET A 105 -9.51 4.09 1.54
C MET A 105 -10.85 4.20 0.82
N GLN A 106 -10.85 4.60 -0.45
CA GLN A 106 -12.07 4.74 -1.22
C GLN A 106 -12.79 3.40 -1.35
N ARG A 107 -12.07 2.32 -1.64
CA ARG A 107 -12.67 1.00 -1.80
C ARG A 107 -13.19 0.41 -0.49
N THR A 108 -12.55 0.72 0.63
CA THR A 108 -13.06 0.31 1.96
C THR A 108 -14.32 1.08 2.33
N LYS A 109 -14.41 2.37 1.97
CA LYS A 109 -15.64 3.14 2.10
C LYS A 109 -16.75 2.56 1.21
N GLU A 110 -16.45 2.25 -0.05
CA GLU A 110 -17.42 1.65 -0.98
C GLU A 110 -17.92 0.28 -0.48
N LEU A 111 -17.06 -0.51 0.17
CA LEU A 111 -17.46 -1.75 0.83
C LEU A 111 -18.40 -1.48 2.01
N ALA A 112 -18.12 -0.48 2.85
CA ALA A 112 -19.01 -0.12 3.96
C ALA A 112 -20.39 0.35 3.44
N ASP A 113 -20.41 1.19 2.42
CA ASP A 113 -21.64 1.65 1.75
C ASP A 113 -22.44 0.48 1.17
N PHE A 114 -21.75 -0.49 0.57
CA PHE A 114 -22.37 -1.70 0.05
C PHE A 114 -22.99 -2.56 1.17
N LEU A 115 -22.25 -2.81 2.26
CA LEU A 115 -22.74 -3.65 3.35
C LEU A 115 -23.95 -3.05 4.08
N GLU A 116 -24.05 -1.72 4.14
CA GLU A 116 -25.20 -1.01 4.73
C GLU A 116 -26.43 -1.00 3.82
N SER A 117 -26.22 -0.85 2.51
CA SER A 117 -27.31 -0.72 1.54
C SER A 117 -27.79 -2.06 0.97
N ALA A 118 -26.97 -3.11 1.03
CA ALA A 118 -27.31 -4.42 0.49
C ALA A 118 -28.39 -5.11 1.34
N PRO A 119 -29.36 -5.80 0.70
CA PRO A 119 -30.32 -6.65 1.41
C PRO A 119 -29.62 -7.70 2.27
N GLN A 120 -30.12 -7.88 3.49
CA GLN A 120 -29.60 -8.86 4.45
C GLN A 120 -30.55 -10.07 4.56
N PRO A 121 -30.04 -11.32 4.55
CA PRO A 121 -28.63 -11.69 4.45
C PRO A 121 -28.05 -11.46 3.04
N LEU A 122 -26.77 -11.12 3.01
CA LEU A 122 -26.06 -10.86 1.76
C LEU A 122 -26.10 -12.07 0.82
N SER A 123 -26.58 -11.87 -0.41
CA SER A 123 -26.55 -12.91 -1.44
C SER A 123 -25.19 -12.96 -2.15
N GLU A 124 -24.79 -14.17 -2.57
CA GLU A 124 -23.59 -14.36 -3.38
C GLU A 124 -23.63 -13.53 -4.68
N SER A 125 -24.81 -13.43 -5.30
CA SER A 125 -25.00 -12.62 -6.51
C SER A 125 -24.80 -11.12 -6.27
N ALA A 126 -25.25 -10.58 -5.14
CA ALA A 126 -25.06 -9.18 -4.80
C ALA A 126 -23.58 -8.89 -4.52
N PHE A 127 -22.91 -9.79 -3.80
CA PHE A 127 -21.47 -9.67 -3.55
C PHE A 127 -20.66 -9.77 -4.84
N GLN A 128 -21.01 -10.70 -5.74
CA GLN A 128 -20.34 -10.85 -7.03
C GLN A 128 -20.55 -9.61 -7.93
N ALA A 129 -21.73 -8.99 -7.88
CA ALA A 129 -21.99 -7.75 -8.60
C ALA A 129 -21.14 -6.58 -8.08
N PHE A 130 -21.05 -6.42 -6.76
CA PHE A 130 -20.15 -5.45 -6.12
C PHE A 130 -18.69 -5.71 -6.52
N TYR A 131 -18.24 -6.96 -6.43
CA TYR A 131 -16.90 -7.38 -6.82
C TYR A 131 -16.58 -7.04 -8.29
N ASN A 132 -17.46 -7.40 -9.23
CA ASN A 132 -17.24 -7.14 -10.65
C ASN A 132 -17.19 -5.63 -10.93
N ASN A 133 -17.99 -4.83 -10.21
CA ASN A 133 -17.93 -3.38 -10.28
C ASN A 133 -16.57 -2.85 -9.79
N GLN A 134 -16.08 -3.33 -8.64
CA GLN A 134 -14.76 -2.97 -8.11
C GLN A 134 -13.66 -3.31 -9.11
N ARG A 135 -13.63 -4.55 -9.61
CA ARG A 135 -12.61 -5.01 -10.56
C ARG A 135 -12.60 -4.21 -11.85
N SER A 136 -13.77 -3.97 -12.45
CA SER A 136 -13.86 -3.25 -13.73
C SER A 136 -13.43 -1.79 -13.64
N ARG A 137 -13.64 -1.11 -12.50
CA ARG A 137 -13.23 0.28 -12.28
C ARG A 137 -11.77 0.37 -11.82
N TRP A 138 -11.44 -0.36 -10.77
CA TRP A 138 -10.18 -0.24 -10.04
C TRP A 138 -9.06 -1.10 -10.60
N ILE A 139 -9.32 -2.25 -11.22
CA ILE A 139 -8.27 -3.15 -11.71
C ILE A 139 -8.14 -3.08 -13.22
N ASP A 140 -9.24 -3.24 -13.93
CA ASP A 140 -9.23 -3.30 -15.40
C ASP A 140 -9.48 -1.93 -16.06
N GLY A 141 -10.13 -1.00 -15.33
CA GLY A 141 -10.47 0.35 -15.81
C GLY A 141 -9.38 1.38 -15.58
N ASP A 142 -9.74 2.66 -15.53
CA ASP A 142 -8.84 3.81 -15.37
C ASP A 142 -9.29 4.79 -14.27
N GLU A 143 -10.14 4.32 -13.34
CA GLU A 143 -10.64 5.19 -12.28
C GLU A 143 -9.53 5.71 -11.37
N VAL A 144 -9.63 6.99 -11.03
CA VAL A 144 -8.66 7.70 -10.20
C VAL A 144 -9.29 7.89 -8.81
N PRO A 145 -8.62 7.45 -7.73
CA PRO A 145 -9.17 7.58 -6.39
C PRO A 145 -9.20 9.05 -5.95
N THR A 146 -10.19 9.37 -5.13
CA THR A 146 -10.25 10.68 -4.47
C THR A 146 -9.01 10.85 -3.59
N PRO A 147 -8.32 12.00 -3.62
CA PRO A 147 -7.14 12.22 -2.80
C PRO A 147 -7.37 11.93 -1.32
N PHE A 148 -6.31 11.51 -0.65
CA PHE A 148 -6.35 11.25 0.79
C PHE A 148 -6.69 12.55 1.53
N PRO A 149 -7.62 12.53 2.50
CA PRO A 149 -7.96 13.74 3.26
C PRO A 149 -6.76 14.31 4.01
N ASP A 150 -6.67 15.64 4.09
CA ASP A 150 -5.58 16.32 4.80
C ASP A 150 -5.77 16.29 6.32
N ASP A 151 -7.02 16.18 6.77
CA ASP A 151 -7.40 16.09 8.18
C ASP A 151 -8.13 14.78 8.49
N PHE A 152 -7.87 14.22 9.68
CA PHE A 152 -8.49 12.98 10.12
C PHE A 152 -10.03 13.10 10.29
N SER A 153 -10.53 14.30 10.60
CA SER A 153 -11.98 14.54 10.74
C SER A 153 -12.76 14.45 9.42
N GLU A 154 -12.07 14.55 8.28
CA GLU A 154 -12.65 14.42 6.94
C GLU A 154 -12.74 12.95 6.48
N VAL A 155 -12.06 12.04 7.19
CA VAL A 155 -12.16 10.60 6.93
C VAL A 155 -13.57 10.12 7.29
N ASP A 156 -14.14 9.22 6.48
CA ASP A 156 -15.44 8.59 6.77
C ASP A 156 -15.48 8.05 8.22
N PRO A 157 -16.49 8.39 9.03
CA PRO A 157 -16.55 8.00 10.44
C PRO A 157 -16.39 6.50 10.70
N ARG A 158 -16.79 5.65 9.74
CA ARG A 158 -16.67 4.18 9.86
C ARG A 158 -15.23 3.69 9.72
N LEU A 159 -14.36 4.51 9.13
CA LEU A 159 -12.95 4.23 8.91
C LEU A 159 -12.04 4.94 9.92
N GLN A 160 -12.59 5.79 10.79
CA GLN A 160 -11.84 6.52 11.80
C GLN A 160 -11.38 5.61 12.93
N THR A 161 -10.20 4.99 12.75
CA THR A 161 -9.56 4.17 13.79
C THR A 161 -8.38 4.90 14.46
N PRO A 162 -8.04 4.56 15.72
CA PRO A 162 -6.83 5.08 16.38
C PRO A 162 -5.55 4.80 15.57
N GLU A 163 -5.47 3.63 14.94
CA GLU A 163 -4.35 3.19 14.11
C GLU A 163 -4.21 4.07 12.87
N LEU A 164 -5.33 4.37 12.19
CA LEU A 164 -5.34 5.25 11.03
C LEU A 164 -4.92 6.67 11.41
N LYS A 165 -5.42 7.19 12.53
CA LYS A 165 -5.04 8.51 13.05
C LYS A 165 -3.52 8.59 13.31
N ALA A 166 -2.96 7.55 13.94
CA ALA A 166 -1.53 7.48 14.21
C ALA A 166 -0.72 7.41 12.90
N ALA A 167 -1.17 6.61 11.92
CA ALA A 167 -0.52 6.50 10.61
C ALA A 167 -0.54 7.83 9.83
N MET A 168 -1.69 8.52 9.78
CA MET A 168 -1.81 9.84 9.15
C MET A 168 -0.90 10.87 9.83
N THR A 169 -0.87 10.89 11.15
CA THR A 169 -0.01 11.80 11.93
C THR A 169 1.46 11.55 11.61
N LYS A 170 1.88 10.27 11.60
CA LYS A 170 3.25 9.89 11.26
C LYS A 170 3.60 10.29 9.82
N ASN A 171 2.70 10.09 8.87
CA ASN A 171 2.92 10.49 7.48
C ASN A 171 3.04 12.01 7.33
N LYS A 172 2.23 12.80 8.07
CA LYS A 172 2.35 14.26 8.11
C LYS A 172 3.72 14.68 8.65
N ILE A 173 4.17 14.09 9.75
CA ILE A 173 5.50 14.35 10.33
C ILE A 173 6.60 13.98 9.33
N ASN A 174 6.53 12.80 8.72
CA ASN A 174 7.53 12.35 7.74
C ASN A 174 7.60 13.28 6.52
N LYS A 175 6.46 13.80 6.05
CA LYS A 175 6.42 14.80 4.97
C LYS A 175 7.05 16.12 5.39
N MET A 176 6.77 16.60 6.60
CA MET A 176 7.38 17.83 7.12
C MET A 176 8.89 17.72 7.29
N LEU A 177 9.39 16.52 7.60
CA LEU A 177 10.82 16.23 7.72
C LEU A 177 11.47 15.79 6.41
N ALA A 178 10.70 15.62 5.34
CA ALA A 178 11.21 15.20 4.05
C ALA A 178 12.12 16.29 3.47
N GLY A 179 13.35 15.92 3.12
CA GLY A 179 14.35 16.86 2.56
C GLY A 179 15.33 17.41 3.58
N TYR A 180 15.16 17.12 4.88
CA TYR A 180 16.15 17.44 5.89
C TYR A 180 17.10 16.27 6.14
N SER A 181 18.40 16.55 6.21
CA SER A 181 19.37 15.60 6.74
C SER A 181 19.20 15.45 8.26
N VAL A 182 19.78 14.39 8.83
CA VAL A 182 19.83 14.23 10.29
C VAL A 182 20.51 15.45 10.94
N PHE A 183 21.52 16.04 10.29
CA PHE A 183 22.17 17.25 10.79
C PHE A 183 21.23 18.46 10.76
N ASP A 184 20.44 18.65 9.70
CA ASP A 184 19.48 19.76 9.64
C ASP A 184 18.42 19.66 10.74
N VAL A 185 17.99 18.44 11.06
CA VAL A 185 17.06 18.19 12.18
C VAL A 185 17.73 18.48 13.52
N LEU A 186 18.94 17.97 13.74
CA LEU A 186 19.68 18.15 15.01
C LEU A 186 20.12 19.60 15.25
N MET A 187 20.44 20.34 14.18
CA MET A 187 20.82 21.76 14.23
C MET A 187 19.61 22.70 14.34
N GLY A 188 18.38 22.16 14.37
CA GLY A 188 17.16 22.94 14.54
C GLY A 188 16.62 23.59 13.27
N LYS A 189 17.26 23.40 12.11
CA LYS A 189 16.83 24.00 10.84
C LYS A 189 15.42 23.58 10.45
N ALA A 190 15.14 22.28 10.54
CA ALA A 190 13.80 21.77 10.28
C ALA A 190 12.75 22.44 11.20
N MET A 191 13.10 22.69 12.48
CA MET A 191 12.21 23.35 13.43
C MET A 191 11.91 24.80 13.01
N THR A 192 12.94 25.57 12.66
CA THR A 192 12.80 26.97 12.24
C THR A 192 11.96 27.10 10.97
N ASP A 193 12.26 26.29 9.95
CA ASP A 193 11.54 26.32 8.67
C ASP A 193 10.07 25.89 8.82
N ILE A 194 9.82 24.87 9.66
CA ILE A 194 8.46 24.44 10.00
C ILE A 194 7.71 25.56 10.76
N LEU A 195 8.34 26.21 11.74
CA LEU A 195 7.73 27.29 12.51
C LEU A 195 7.35 28.47 11.61
N ASN A 196 8.25 28.91 10.73
CA ASN A 196 7.97 29.97 9.75
C ASN A 196 6.85 29.60 8.77
N THR A 197 6.59 28.31 8.54
CA THR A 197 5.48 27.84 7.69
C THR A 197 4.14 27.88 8.43
N ILE A 198 4.11 27.50 9.72
CA ILE A 198 2.86 27.42 10.51
C ILE A 198 2.49 28.74 11.20
N ASP A 199 3.47 29.63 11.40
CA ASP A 199 3.32 30.93 12.04
C ASP A 199 4.12 31.99 11.25
N PRO A 200 3.64 32.35 10.04
CA PRO A 200 4.37 33.25 9.15
C PRO A 200 4.43 34.71 9.65
N ASP A 201 3.63 35.05 10.66
CA ASP A 201 3.62 36.38 11.27
C ASP A 201 4.82 36.59 12.21
N ASN A 202 5.53 35.51 12.57
CA ASN A 202 6.75 35.53 13.35
C ASN A 202 7.94 35.03 12.51
N GLU A 203 9.04 35.80 12.47
CA GLU A 203 10.26 35.40 11.75
C GLU A 203 11.22 34.67 12.70
N TYR A 204 11.15 33.34 12.70
CA TYR A 204 12.06 32.49 13.45
C TYR A 204 13.38 32.31 12.69
N LYS A 205 14.51 32.43 13.39
CA LYS A 205 15.86 32.19 12.86
C LYS A 205 16.68 31.34 13.81
N LEU A 206 17.66 30.62 13.27
CA LEU A 206 18.65 29.92 14.08
C LEU A 206 19.65 30.95 14.64
N VAL A 207 19.80 30.97 15.96
CA VAL A 207 20.78 31.84 16.62
C VAL A 207 22.16 31.19 16.54
N GLY A 208 23.15 31.88 15.96
CA GLY A 208 24.55 31.44 15.91
C GLY A 208 24.98 30.64 14.68
N LEU A 209 24.16 30.58 13.62
CA LEU A 209 24.57 30.06 12.30
C LEU A 209 24.81 31.17 11.25
N ASP A 210 24.43 32.41 11.56
CA ASP A 210 24.58 33.61 10.71
C ASP A 210 25.76 34.51 11.13
N ASP A 211 26.74 33.99 11.88
CA ASP A 211 27.97 34.72 12.25
C ASP A 211 29.11 34.55 11.20
N GLU A 212 28.77 34.47 9.90
CA GLU A 212 29.69 34.65 8.75
C GLU A 212 29.09 35.50 7.63
#